data_AF-A0A0M4QDZ2-F1
#
_entry.id   AF-A0A0M4QDZ2-F1
#
_cell.length_a   1.000
_cell.length_b   1.000
_cell.length_c   1.000
_cell.angle_alpha   90.00
_cell.angle_beta   90.00
_cell.angle_gamma   90.00
#
_symmetry.space_group_name_H-M   'P 1'
#
loop_
_entity.id
_entity.type
_entity.pdbx_description
1 polymer ?
#
loop_
_entity_poly.entity_id
_entity_poly.type
_entity_poly.pdbx_seq_one_letter_code
_entity_poly.pdbx_strand_id
1 'polypeptide(L)'
;MTATVPERPIILRRVQMSAAAWALLCESTSATLGLHNEQPAGAQAAPLEEEAAAAAWAELNSLDISPGPGEVKRQWMGAVALLLTAPITVTARATYNGVSTTSVLGLRAGRGLAAHQRHLSEREGQGTVITGSEDSMEITLFDEENVWGAAARLLPPLDVVRAAAKAAPLDAKPPAVLGAGTDPATLPEPVASLVNDEDANITLSVVTAMQGMPTRIWAGMWSVKDDRLYSVTTRVSETPELRLTEVPAGHIANELVFAVVGAHDALAAAQKEEAK
;
A
#
# COMPACT_ATOMS: atom_id res chain seq x y z
N MET A 1 28.73 -21.61 -26.14
CA MET A 1 28.66 -20.13 -26.13
C MET A 1 27.23 -19.77 -25.77
N THR A 2 26.97 -19.58 -24.48
CA THR A 2 25.68 -19.16 -23.94
C THR A 2 25.55 -17.66 -24.14
N ALA A 3 24.60 -17.24 -24.97
CA ALA A 3 24.28 -15.82 -25.14
C ALA A 3 23.68 -15.30 -23.83
N THR A 4 24.41 -14.46 -23.12
CA THR A 4 23.91 -13.63 -22.03
C THR A 4 22.85 -12.70 -22.60
N VAL A 5 21.59 -12.93 -22.22
CA VAL A 5 20.51 -11.97 -22.47
C VAL A 5 20.89 -10.68 -21.72
N PRO A 6 20.97 -9.52 -22.37
CA PRO A 6 21.28 -8.28 -21.67
C PRO A 6 20.13 -8.00 -20.69
N GLU A 7 20.46 -7.87 -19.40
CA GLU A 7 19.54 -7.39 -18.36
C GLU A 7 18.92 -6.08 -18.86
N ARG A 8 17.59 -6.08 -19.03
CA ARG A 8 16.89 -4.84 -19.35
C ARG A 8 17.06 -3.91 -18.15
N PRO A 9 17.52 -2.66 -18.34
CA PRO A 9 17.68 -1.73 -17.24
C PRO A 9 16.33 -1.53 -16.53
N ILE A 10 16.38 -1.58 -15.20
CA ILE A 10 15.25 -1.32 -14.30
C ILE A 10 14.85 0.15 -14.49
N ILE A 11 13.70 0.42 -15.10
CA ILE A 11 13.17 1.77 -15.24
C ILE A 11 11.93 1.87 -14.35
N LEU A 12 12.11 2.40 -13.13
CA LEU A 12 10.99 2.98 -12.40
C LEU A 12 10.48 4.16 -13.24
N ARG A 13 9.33 3.99 -13.89
CA ARG A 13 8.69 5.08 -14.64
C ARG A 13 7.71 5.75 -13.71
N ARG A 14 7.99 7.01 -13.40
CA ARG A 14 7.19 7.84 -12.50
C ARG A 14 6.47 8.91 -13.29
N VAL A 15 5.21 9.12 -12.95
CA VAL A 15 4.46 10.31 -13.36
C VAL A 15 3.75 10.88 -12.13
N GLN A 16 3.64 12.19 -12.07
CA GLN A 16 2.79 12.87 -11.10
C GLN A 16 1.64 13.51 -11.86
N MET A 17 0.45 13.43 -11.30
CA MET A 17 -0.77 14.04 -11.86
C MET A 17 -1.72 14.45 -10.74
N SER A 18 -2.72 15.28 -11.01
CA SER A 18 -3.78 15.59 -10.04
C SER A 18 -4.61 14.36 -9.66
N ALA A 19 -5.32 14.44 -8.53
CA ALA A 19 -6.23 13.36 -8.13
C ALA A 19 -7.39 13.21 -9.14
N ALA A 20 -7.84 14.33 -9.73
CA ALA A 20 -8.87 14.33 -10.77
C ALA A 20 -8.39 13.62 -12.05
N ALA A 21 -7.16 13.89 -12.51
CA ALA A 21 -6.58 13.22 -13.67
C ALA A 21 -6.43 11.71 -13.45
N TRP A 22 -5.99 11.30 -12.25
CA TRP A 22 -5.93 9.88 -11.89
C TRP A 22 -7.30 9.21 -11.85
N ALA A 23 -8.33 9.88 -11.32
CA ALA A 23 -9.70 9.37 -11.27
C ALA A 23 -10.27 9.16 -12.68
N LEU A 24 -10.15 10.15 -13.57
CA LEU A 24 -10.59 10.03 -14.96
C LEU A 24 -9.85 8.93 -15.72
N LEU A 25 -8.56 8.77 -15.46
CA LEU A 25 -7.75 7.71 -16.06
C LEU A 25 -8.24 6.32 -15.64
N CYS A 26 -8.56 6.13 -14.35
CA CYS A 26 -9.15 4.90 -13.84
C CYS A 26 -10.54 4.65 -14.45
N GLU A 27 -11.43 5.65 -14.41
CA GLU A 27 -12.79 5.55 -14.93
C GLU A 27 -12.82 5.20 -16.41
N SER A 28 -12.05 5.93 -17.24
CA SER A 28 -11.99 5.71 -18.69
C SER A 28 -11.41 4.33 -19.02
N THR A 29 -10.42 3.87 -18.25
CA THR A 29 -9.87 2.52 -18.41
C THR A 29 -10.90 1.45 -18.06
N SER A 30 -11.59 1.60 -16.93
CA SER A 30 -12.66 0.66 -16.53
C SER A 30 -13.79 0.61 -17.56
N ALA A 31 -14.25 1.76 -18.02
CA ALA A 31 -15.31 1.85 -19.04
C ALA A 31 -14.88 1.19 -20.37
N THR A 32 -13.67 1.48 -20.84
CA THR A 32 -13.13 0.93 -22.09
C THR A 32 -12.96 -0.60 -22.04
N LEU A 33 -12.57 -1.13 -20.88
CA LEU A 33 -12.30 -2.56 -20.69
C LEU A 33 -13.51 -3.33 -20.14
N GLY A 34 -14.62 -2.67 -19.84
CA GLY A 34 -15.80 -3.28 -19.22
C GLY A 34 -15.54 -3.82 -17.80
N LEU A 35 -14.57 -3.23 -17.08
CA LEU A 35 -14.26 -3.63 -15.71
C LEU A 35 -15.35 -3.09 -14.78
N HIS A 36 -16.09 -3.98 -14.14
CA HIS A 36 -17.04 -3.61 -13.11
C HIS A 36 -16.24 -3.34 -11.83
N ASN A 37 -16.10 -2.06 -11.47
CA ASN A 37 -15.60 -1.69 -10.15
C ASN A 37 -16.68 -2.03 -9.12
N GLU A 38 -16.59 -3.20 -8.49
CA GLU A 38 -17.24 -3.41 -7.18
C GLU A 38 -16.47 -2.58 -6.15
N GLN A 39 -16.65 -1.25 -6.18
CA GLN A 39 -16.26 -0.42 -5.04
C GLN A 39 -17.20 -0.77 -3.88
N PRO A 40 -16.67 -0.94 -2.65
CA PRO A 40 -17.52 -1.16 -1.49
C PRO A 40 -18.52 0.00 -1.35
N ALA A 41 -19.77 -0.33 -1.05
CA ALA A 41 -20.86 0.63 -0.90
C ALA A 41 -20.47 1.72 0.11
N GLY A 42 -20.29 2.95 -0.38
CA GLY A 42 -19.83 4.11 0.42
C GLY A 42 -18.54 4.78 -0.08
N ALA A 43 -17.82 4.19 -1.04
CA ALA A 43 -16.58 4.74 -1.60
C ALA A 43 -16.72 5.29 -3.04
N GLN A 44 -17.94 5.62 -3.48
CA GLN A 44 -18.13 6.33 -4.74
C GLN A 44 -17.70 7.78 -4.57
N ALA A 45 -16.60 8.15 -5.23
CA ALA A 45 -16.23 9.54 -5.37
C ALA A 45 -17.39 10.28 -6.07
N ALA A 46 -17.72 11.47 -5.57
CA ALA A 46 -18.68 12.32 -6.26
C ALA A 46 -18.21 12.55 -7.71
N PRO A 47 -19.13 12.57 -8.69
CA PRO A 47 -18.75 12.88 -10.06
C PRO A 47 -18.02 14.22 -10.11
N LEU A 48 -16.95 14.28 -10.90
CA LEU A 48 -16.18 15.50 -11.07
C LEU A 48 -17.05 16.57 -11.74
N GLU A 49 -16.94 17.79 -11.24
CA GLU A 49 -17.50 18.97 -11.90
C GLU A 49 -16.90 19.12 -13.31
N GLU A 50 -17.68 19.62 -14.26
CA GLU A 50 -17.31 19.67 -15.69
C GLU A 50 -15.99 20.44 -15.93
N GLU A 51 -15.79 21.55 -15.22
CA GLU A 51 -14.56 22.35 -15.29
C GLU A 51 -13.33 21.56 -14.78
N ALA A 52 -13.49 20.84 -13.66
CA ALA A 52 -12.44 20.00 -13.09
C ALA A 52 -12.11 18.83 -14.03
N ALA A 53 -13.12 18.23 -14.66
CA ALA A 53 -12.94 17.17 -15.64
C ALA A 53 -12.19 17.67 -16.88
N ALA A 54 -12.53 18.86 -17.39
CA ALA A 54 -11.84 19.46 -18.53
C ALA A 54 -10.36 19.77 -18.21
N ALA A 55 -10.08 20.32 -17.02
CA ALA A 55 -8.71 20.58 -16.56
C ALA A 55 -7.89 19.29 -16.42
N ALA A 56 -8.50 18.25 -15.84
CA ALA A 56 -7.86 16.95 -15.69
C ALA A 56 -7.58 16.25 -17.03
N TRP A 57 -8.47 16.36 -18.02
CA TRP A 57 -8.19 15.87 -19.39
C TRP A 57 -7.08 16.64 -20.08
N ALA A 58 -7.02 17.97 -19.90
CA ALA A 58 -5.93 18.80 -20.41
C ALA A 58 -4.58 18.40 -19.79
N GLU A 59 -4.56 18.11 -18.49
CA GLU A 59 -3.38 17.59 -17.79
C GLU A 59 -2.95 16.23 -18.38
N LEU A 60 -3.87 15.26 -18.50
CA LEU A 60 -3.57 13.95 -19.09
C LEU A 60 -3.04 14.08 -20.53
N ASN A 61 -3.51 15.06 -21.30
CA ASN A 61 -2.98 15.35 -22.62
C ASN A 61 -1.55 15.91 -22.57
N SER A 62 -1.28 16.85 -21.66
CA SER A 62 0.05 17.42 -21.45
C SER A 62 1.10 16.39 -21.02
N LEU A 63 0.66 15.35 -20.30
CA LEU A 63 1.49 14.22 -19.86
C LEU A 63 1.65 13.12 -20.93
N ASP A 64 1.10 13.34 -22.13
CA ASP A 64 1.13 12.38 -23.24
C ASP A 64 0.41 11.05 -22.91
N ILE A 65 -0.55 11.08 -21.97
CA ILE A 65 -1.34 9.93 -21.50
C ILE A 65 -2.63 9.77 -22.31
N SER A 66 -3.23 10.90 -22.70
CA SER A 66 -4.50 10.98 -23.42
C SER A 66 -4.35 11.78 -24.72
N PRO A 67 -4.82 11.26 -25.87
CA PRO A 67 -4.87 12.05 -27.11
C PRO A 67 -6.03 13.07 -27.12
N GLY A 68 -7.02 12.91 -26.25
CA GLY A 68 -8.20 13.78 -26.15
C GLY A 68 -9.19 13.27 -25.08
N PRO A 69 -10.18 14.08 -24.70
CA PRO A 69 -11.13 13.72 -23.65
C PRO A 69 -11.82 12.37 -23.91
N GLY A 70 -11.88 11.52 -22.89
CA GLY A 70 -12.47 10.17 -22.97
C GLY A 70 -11.57 9.12 -23.61
N GLU A 71 -10.42 9.50 -24.16
CA GLU A 71 -9.46 8.57 -24.76
C GLU A 71 -8.21 8.43 -23.89
N VAL A 72 -7.73 7.20 -23.72
CA VAL A 72 -6.49 6.88 -23.01
C VAL A 72 -5.60 6.07 -23.94
N LYS A 73 -4.31 6.40 -24.01
CA LYS A 73 -3.37 5.61 -24.83
C LYS A 73 -3.27 4.17 -24.31
N ARG A 74 -3.20 3.21 -25.24
CA ARG A 74 -3.16 1.77 -24.94
C ARG A 74 -2.14 1.37 -23.86
N GLN A 75 -0.96 1.97 -23.89
CA GLN A 75 0.10 1.69 -22.90
C GLN A 75 -0.30 2.05 -21.47
N TRP A 76 -1.04 3.15 -21.30
CA TRP A 76 -1.55 3.60 -20.01
C TRP A 76 -2.81 2.84 -19.59
N MET A 77 -3.69 2.50 -20.53
CA MET A 77 -4.80 1.59 -20.24
C MET A 77 -4.30 0.25 -19.69
N GLY A 78 -3.28 -0.34 -20.30
CA GLY A 78 -2.69 -1.60 -19.83
C GLY A 78 -2.04 -1.48 -18.45
N ALA A 79 -1.36 -0.36 -18.17
CA ALA A 79 -0.79 -0.07 -16.86
C ALA A 79 -1.87 0.08 -15.78
N VAL A 80 -2.92 0.84 -16.04
CA VAL A 80 -4.02 1.08 -15.08
C VAL A 80 -4.84 -0.19 -14.88
N ALA A 81 -5.10 -0.94 -15.95
CA ALA A 81 -5.76 -2.24 -15.87
C ALA A 81 -4.98 -3.24 -15.01
N LEU A 82 -3.64 -3.16 -14.99
CA LEU A 82 -2.82 -3.97 -14.09
C LEU A 82 -3.21 -3.72 -12.64
N LEU A 83 -3.33 -2.46 -12.23
CA LEU A 83 -3.75 -2.12 -10.86
C LEU A 83 -5.19 -2.54 -10.58
N LEU A 84 -6.13 -2.20 -11.48
CA LEU A 84 -7.56 -2.44 -11.28
C LEU A 84 -7.93 -3.94 -11.25
N THR A 85 -7.13 -4.78 -11.90
CA THR A 85 -7.38 -6.23 -12.03
C THR A 85 -6.27 -7.07 -11.40
N ALA A 86 -5.44 -6.46 -10.55
CA ALA A 86 -4.33 -7.16 -9.92
C ALA A 86 -4.87 -8.30 -9.06
N PRO A 87 -4.39 -9.55 -9.25
CA PRO A 87 -4.74 -10.65 -8.35
C PRO A 87 -4.10 -10.51 -6.96
N ILE A 88 -3.04 -9.69 -6.85
CA ILE A 88 -2.38 -9.32 -5.60
C ILE A 88 -2.39 -7.80 -5.48
N THR A 89 -3.01 -7.30 -4.42
CA THR A 89 -3.04 -5.87 -4.10
C THR A 89 -2.38 -5.63 -2.76
N VAL A 90 -1.41 -4.71 -2.73
CA VAL A 90 -0.78 -4.24 -1.49
C VAL A 90 -1.34 -2.87 -1.17
N THR A 91 -1.83 -2.68 0.05
CA THR A 91 -2.18 -1.36 0.57
C THR A 91 -1.23 -0.99 1.69
N ALA A 92 -0.65 0.21 1.63
CA ALA A 92 0.14 0.77 2.70
C ALA A 92 -0.50 2.06 3.19
N ARG A 93 -0.63 2.21 4.51
CA ARG A 93 -0.91 3.50 5.12
C ARG A 93 0.14 3.80 6.16
N ALA A 94 0.55 5.05 6.25
CA ALA A 94 1.46 5.46 7.29
C ALA A 94 1.17 6.89 7.73
N THR A 95 1.51 7.19 8.97
CA THR A 95 1.40 8.52 9.58
C THR A 95 2.77 8.96 10.10
N TYR A 96 3.11 10.22 9.93
CA TYR A 96 4.35 10.82 10.43
C TYR A 96 4.26 12.35 10.39
N ASN A 97 4.58 13.04 11.48
CA ASN A 97 4.63 14.51 11.56
C ASN A 97 3.39 15.23 10.97
N GLY A 98 2.19 14.77 11.29
CA GLY A 98 0.94 15.37 10.80
C GLY A 98 0.62 15.09 9.32
N VAL A 99 1.37 14.20 8.68
CA VAL A 99 1.13 13.73 7.31
C VAL A 99 0.76 12.26 7.35
N SER A 100 -0.33 11.92 6.65
CA SER A 100 -0.69 10.54 6.34
C SER A 100 -0.40 10.24 4.88
N THR A 101 0.02 9.02 4.57
CA THR A 101 0.24 8.57 3.19
C THR A 101 -0.58 7.33 2.93
N THR A 102 -1.24 7.26 1.78
CA THR A 102 -1.91 6.06 1.29
C THR A 102 -1.22 5.60 0.01
N SER A 103 -0.89 4.32 -0.06
CA SER A 103 -0.33 3.70 -1.25
C SER A 103 -1.13 2.45 -1.59
N VAL A 104 -1.47 2.27 -2.86
CA VAL A 104 -2.05 1.05 -3.40
C VAL A 104 -1.17 0.55 -4.52
N LEU A 105 -0.73 -0.71 -4.43
CA LEU A 105 0.10 -1.36 -5.43
C LEU A 105 -0.67 -2.56 -5.96
N GLY A 106 -0.79 -2.68 -7.28
CA GLY A 106 -1.28 -3.89 -7.92
C GLY A 106 -0.11 -4.64 -8.52
N LEU A 107 -0.09 -5.97 -8.35
CA LEU A 107 0.95 -6.85 -8.86
C LEU A 107 0.35 -7.92 -9.77
N ARG A 108 0.96 -8.11 -10.95
CA ARG A 108 0.55 -9.14 -11.90
C ARG A 108 1.72 -9.52 -12.82
N ALA A 109 2.00 -10.81 -12.91
CA ALA A 109 2.94 -11.39 -13.88
C ALA A 109 4.32 -10.70 -13.91
N GLY A 110 4.91 -10.43 -12.74
CA GLY A 110 6.24 -9.83 -12.62
C GLY A 110 6.28 -8.30 -12.80
N ARG A 111 5.12 -7.66 -12.89
CA ARG A 111 4.99 -6.20 -13.04
C ARG A 111 4.10 -5.63 -11.94
N GLY A 112 4.37 -4.38 -11.58
CA GLY A 112 3.57 -3.64 -10.63
C GLY A 112 3.25 -2.22 -11.07
N LEU A 113 2.12 -1.71 -10.59
CA LEU A 113 1.76 -0.29 -10.62
C LEU A 113 1.44 0.15 -9.20
N ALA A 114 2.09 1.22 -8.75
CA ALA A 114 1.81 1.87 -7.49
C ALA A 114 1.12 3.21 -7.74
N ALA A 115 0.05 3.48 -7.00
CA ALA A 115 -0.57 4.78 -6.90
C ALA A 115 -0.47 5.26 -5.46
N HIS A 116 0.03 6.46 -5.27
CA HIS A 116 0.23 7.00 -3.95
C HIS A 116 -0.33 8.41 -3.79
N GLN A 117 -0.79 8.71 -2.57
CA GLN A 117 -1.29 10.01 -2.19
C GLN A 117 -0.83 10.38 -0.78
N ARG A 118 -0.60 11.67 -0.54
CA ARG A 118 -0.37 12.24 0.78
C ARG A 118 -1.60 13.01 1.25
N HIS A 119 -1.77 13.04 2.55
CA HIS A 119 -2.87 13.67 3.24
C HIS A 119 -2.33 14.46 4.42
N LEU A 120 -2.95 15.59 4.70
CA LEU A 120 -2.82 16.24 6.00
C LEU A 120 -3.69 15.46 6.99
N SER A 121 -3.14 15.22 8.17
CA SER A 121 -3.82 14.45 9.18
C SER A 121 -3.52 14.96 10.57
N GLU A 122 -4.54 14.96 11.41
CA GLU A 122 -4.43 15.32 12.81
C GLU A 122 -4.76 14.13 13.68
N ARG A 123 -4.16 14.09 14.87
CA ARG A 123 -4.49 13.09 15.87
C ARG A 123 -5.73 13.58 16.63
N GLU A 124 -6.82 12.84 16.50
CA GLU A 124 -8.07 13.12 17.22
C GLU A 124 -8.37 11.95 18.16
N GLY A 125 -8.14 12.16 19.46
CA GLY A 125 -8.29 11.12 20.48
C GLY A 125 -7.36 9.92 20.22
N GLN A 126 -7.96 8.74 20.04
CA GLN A 126 -7.26 7.47 19.77
C GLN A 126 -7.07 7.18 18.27
N GLY A 127 -7.47 8.10 17.39
CA GLY A 127 -7.43 7.92 15.95
C GLY A 127 -6.63 9.00 15.22
N THR A 128 -6.36 8.74 13.94
CA THR A 128 -5.89 9.75 12.99
C THR A 128 -7.06 10.13 12.09
N VAL A 129 -7.30 11.43 11.95
CA VAL A 129 -8.33 11.98 11.06
C VAL A 129 -7.65 12.72 9.93
N ILE A 130 -8.06 12.43 8.70
CA ILE A 130 -7.60 13.14 7.51
C ILE A 130 -8.31 14.48 7.45
N THR A 131 -7.55 15.57 7.54
CA THR A 131 -8.06 16.95 7.53
C THR A 131 -7.89 17.62 6.15
N GLY A 132 -7.08 17.03 5.28
CA GLY A 132 -6.90 17.47 3.90
C GLY A 132 -6.17 16.43 3.06
N SER A 133 -6.25 16.54 1.74
CA SER A 133 -5.50 15.69 0.81
C SER A 133 -4.70 16.53 -0.15
N GLU A 134 -3.47 16.12 -0.46
CA GLU A 134 -2.75 16.71 -1.58
C GLU A 134 -3.52 16.37 -2.87
N ASP A 135 -3.75 17.38 -3.71
CA ASP A 135 -4.25 17.20 -5.08
C ASP A 135 -3.10 16.78 -6.01
N SER A 136 -2.38 15.74 -5.59
CA SER A 136 -1.28 15.16 -6.34
C SER A 136 -1.19 13.67 -6.04
N MET A 137 -1.20 12.90 -7.11
CA MET A 137 -1.01 11.46 -7.12
C MET A 137 0.34 11.15 -7.74
N GLU A 138 1.12 10.29 -7.10
CA GLU A 138 2.34 9.76 -7.68
C GLU A 138 2.08 8.35 -8.19
N ILE A 139 2.30 8.13 -9.48
CA ILE A 139 2.11 6.84 -10.14
C ILE A 139 3.47 6.28 -10.54
N THR A 140 3.75 5.05 -10.11
CA THR A 140 5.03 4.38 -10.36
C THR A 140 4.80 3.02 -11.00
N LEU A 141 5.36 2.82 -12.20
CA LEU A 141 5.51 1.50 -12.81
C LEU A 141 6.82 0.87 -12.35
N PHE A 142 6.78 -0.40 -11.96
CA PHE A 142 7.94 -1.12 -11.44
C PHE A 142 7.92 -2.61 -11.83
N ASP A 143 9.09 -3.23 -11.81
CA ASP A 143 9.20 -4.69 -11.83
C ASP A 143 8.90 -5.24 -10.44
N GLU A 144 8.11 -6.30 -10.36
CA GLU A 144 7.57 -6.80 -9.09
C GLU A 144 8.65 -7.17 -8.05
N GLU A 145 9.83 -7.58 -8.48
CA GLU A 145 11.00 -7.78 -7.62
C GLU A 145 11.41 -6.53 -6.81
N ASN A 146 11.02 -5.34 -7.28
CA ASN A 146 11.26 -4.05 -6.65
C ASN A 146 10.05 -3.54 -5.84
N VAL A 147 9.12 -4.42 -5.45
CA VAL A 147 7.91 -4.05 -4.69
C VAL A 147 8.22 -3.22 -3.44
N TRP A 148 9.29 -3.54 -2.71
CA TRP A 148 9.70 -2.75 -1.56
C TRP A 148 10.14 -1.33 -1.94
N GLY A 149 10.92 -1.17 -3.01
CA GLY A 149 11.35 0.15 -3.48
C GLY A 149 10.17 1.02 -3.90
N ALA A 150 9.12 0.42 -4.49
CA ALA A 150 7.88 1.11 -4.81
C ALA A 150 7.10 1.49 -3.54
N ALA A 151 6.93 0.56 -2.59
CA ALA A 151 6.16 0.79 -1.35
C ALA A 151 6.83 1.80 -0.41
N ALA A 152 8.15 1.67 -0.18
CA ALA A 152 8.91 2.47 0.79
C ALA A 152 8.98 3.97 0.45
N ARG A 153 8.72 4.31 -0.81
CA ARG A 153 8.90 5.64 -1.38
C ARG A 153 8.14 6.74 -0.62
N LEU A 154 6.92 6.44 -0.17
CA LEU A 154 6.09 7.37 0.58
C LEU A 154 5.81 6.93 2.02
N LEU A 155 6.44 5.86 2.49
CA LEU A 155 6.53 5.61 3.93
C LEU A 155 7.31 6.74 4.63
N PRO A 156 7.17 6.92 5.96
CA PRO A 156 7.93 7.90 6.73
C PRO A 156 9.43 7.86 6.37
N PRO A 157 10.10 9.02 6.21
CA PRO A 157 11.50 9.12 5.82
C PRO A 157 12.44 8.80 7.00
N LEU A 158 12.19 7.69 7.68
CA LEU A 158 12.96 7.17 8.80
C LEU A 158 13.75 5.94 8.33
N ASP A 159 15.02 5.86 8.70
CA ASP A 159 15.90 4.77 8.27
C ASP A 159 15.40 3.41 8.75
N VAL A 160 14.88 3.33 9.98
CA VAL A 160 14.29 2.10 10.51
C VAL A 160 13.04 1.62 9.75
N VAL A 161 12.31 2.54 9.11
CA VAL A 161 11.13 2.23 8.30
C VAL A 161 11.50 1.84 6.88
N ARG A 162 12.45 2.56 6.26
CA ARG A 162 12.80 2.41 4.84
C ARG A 162 13.96 1.45 4.57
N ALA A 163 14.57 0.90 5.61
CA ALA A 163 15.67 -0.06 5.49
C ALA A 163 15.33 -1.26 4.60
N ALA A 164 16.37 -1.83 3.98
CA ALA A 164 16.26 -3.04 3.18
C ALA A 164 15.83 -4.25 4.02
N ALA A 165 15.23 -5.25 3.36
CA ALA A 165 14.66 -6.44 4.01
C ALA A 165 15.62 -7.12 4.99
N LYS A 166 15.15 -7.28 6.23
CA LYS A 166 15.83 -7.99 7.31
C LYS A 166 14.81 -8.68 8.20
N ALA A 167 14.91 -10.00 8.32
CA ALA A 167 14.03 -10.76 9.20
C ALA A 167 14.32 -10.46 10.68
N ALA A 168 13.26 -10.49 11.50
CA ALA A 168 13.40 -10.49 12.95
C ALA A 168 13.93 -11.84 13.46
N PRO A 169 14.70 -11.88 14.57
CA PRO A 169 15.08 -13.13 15.21
C PRO A 169 13.85 -13.94 15.65
N LEU A 170 13.88 -15.27 15.45
CA LEU A 170 12.77 -16.17 15.80
C LEU A 170 12.47 -16.23 17.31
N ASP A 171 13.44 -15.84 18.14
CA ASP A 171 13.39 -15.84 19.60
C ASP A 171 13.09 -14.45 20.19
N ALA A 172 12.72 -13.47 19.35
CA ALA A 172 12.32 -12.14 19.81
C ALA A 172 11.11 -12.23 20.76
N LYS A 173 11.31 -11.79 22.01
CA LYS A 173 10.25 -11.73 23.01
C LYS A 173 9.60 -10.34 23.00
N PRO A 174 8.27 -10.23 23.13
CA PRO A 174 7.63 -8.94 23.23
C PRO A 174 8.07 -8.24 24.52
N PRO A 175 8.62 -7.01 24.49
CA PRO A 175 8.84 -6.20 25.69
C PRO A 175 7.56 -5.95 26.48
N ALA A 176 6.38 -6.04 25.84
CA ALA A 176 5.11 -5.95 26.54
C ALA A 176 3.96 -6.70 25.88
N VAL A 177 3.06 -7.19 26.73
CA VAL A 177 1.76 -7.76 26.38
C VAL A 177 0.71 -6.99 27.17
N LEU A 178 -0.18 -6.29 26.47
CA LEU A 178 -1.25 -5.50 27.05
C LEU A 178 -2.55 -6.28 26.94
N GLY A 179 -3.19 -6.57 28.08
CA GLY A 179 -4.52 -7.18 28.11
C GLY A 179 -5.62 -6.13 27.95
N ALA A 180 -6.82 -6.58 27.58
CA ALA A 180 -8.02 -5.76 27.59
C ALA A 180 -8.25 -5.12 28.98
N GLY A 181 -8.48 -3.80 29.02
CA GLY A 181 -8.69 -3.06 30.27
C GLY A 181 -7.42 -2.61 31.00
N THR A 182 -6.24 -2.78 30.39
CA THR A 182 -4.99 -2.18 30.91
C THR A 182 -5.14 -0.65 30.90
N ASP A 183 -4.93 -0.01 32.05
CA ASP A 183 -4.99 1.45 32.16
C ASP A 183 -3.79 2.08 31.42
N PRO A 184 -4.03 2.92 30.38
CA PRO A 184 -2.99 3.61 29.63
C PRO A 184 -2.03 4.42 30.52
N ALA A 185 -2.50 4.92 31.66
CA ALA A 185 -1.68 5.67 32.61
C ALA A 185 -0.66 4.81 33.37
N THR A 186 -0.80 3.48 33.33
CA THR A 186 0.04 2.53 34.07
C THR A 186 0.99 1.72 33.17
N LEU A 187 1.02 2.05 31.88
CA LEU A 187 1.84 1.31 30.92
C LEU A 187 3.33 1.48 31.22
N PRO A 188 4.14 0.41 31.15
CA PRO A 188 5.59 0.51 31.27
C PRO A 188 6.18 1.15 30.01
N GLU A 189 7.34 1.80 30.13
CA GLU A 189 8.14 2.17 28.95
C GLU A 189 8.71 0.92 28.26
N PRO A 190 8.84 0.91 26.91
CA PRO A 190 8.57 2.00 25.95
C PRO A 190 7.09 2.11 25.50
N VAL A 191 6.19 1.29 26.07
CA VAL A 191 4.81 1.15 25.60
C VAL A 191 3.97 2.39 25.86
N ALA A 192 4.17 3.02 27.02
CA ALA A 192 3.49 4.27 27.35
C ALA A 192 3.78 5.34 26.29
N SER A 193 5.05 5.49 25.88
CA SER A 193 5.44 6.44 24.84
C SER A 193 4.83 6.11 23.47
N LEU A 194 4.79 4.83 23.07
CA LEU A 194 4.16 4.43 21.80
C LEU A 194 2.66 4.71 21.77
N VAL A 195 1.95 4.49 22.88
CA VAL A 195 0.51 4.75 22.94
C VAL A 195 0.21 6.24 22.94
N ASN A 196 1.00 7.05 23.65
CA ASN A 196 0.70 8.47 23.84
C ASN A 196 1.30 9.38 22.76
N ASP A 197 2.44 9.01 22.18
CA ASP A 197 3.28 9.91 21.37
C ASP A 197 4.18 9.10 20.41
N GLU A 198 3.64 8.14 19.65
CA GLU A 198 4.44 7.49 18.58
C GLU A 198 4.90 8.50 17.52
N ASP A 199 6.11 8.32 17.01
CA ASP A 199 6.68 9.20 15.98
C ASP A 199 6.05 8.88 14.61
N ALA A 200 5.79 7.59 14.35
CA ALA A 200 5.15 7.11 13.14
C ALA A 200 4.34 5.83 13.35
N ASN A 201 3.25 5.69 12.59
CA ASN A 201 2.50 4.45 12.46
C ASN A 201 2.56 3.94 11.01
N ILE A 202 2.65 2.64 10.81
CA ILE A 202 2.62 2.01 9.49
C ILE A 202 1.67 0.82 9.55
N THR A 203 0.81 0.70 8.55
CA THR A 203 -0.01 -0.49 8.29
C THR A 203 0.21 -0.95 6.87
N LEU A 204 0.33 -2.27 6.70
CA LEU A 204 0.41 -2.93 5.41
C LEU A 204 -0.63 -4.03 5.34
N SER A 205 -1.29 -4.17 4.20
CA SER A 205 -2.08 -5.34 3.87
C SER A 205 -1.73 -5.85 2.49
N VAL A 206 -1.72 -7.17 2.35
CA VAL A 206 -1.60 -7.87 1.08
C VAL A 206 -2.87 -8.69 0.90
N VAL A 207 -3.63 -8.35 -0.12
CA VAL A 207 -4.88 -9.00 -0.49
C VAL A 207 -4.64 -9.82 -1.74
N THR A 208 -4.96 -11.10 -1.67
CA THR A 208 -4.99 -11.99 -2.83
C THR A 208 -6.44 -12.31 -3.16
N ALA A 209 -6.87 -11.93 -4.36
CA ALA A 209 -8.23 -12.16 -4.83
C ALA A 209 -8.20 -12.83 -6.21
N MET A 210 -8.95 -13.91 -6.34
CA MET A 210 -9.17 -14.60 -7.60
C MET A 210 -10.65 -14.94 -7.73
N GLN A 211 -11.20 -14.80 -8.93
CA GLN A 211 -12.62 -15.05 -9.17
C GLN A 211 -12.99 -16.48 -8.77
N GLY A 212 -14.08 -16.63 -8.00
CA GLY A 212 -14.54 -17.93 -7.54
C GLY A 212 -13.81 -18.51 -6.32
N MET A 213 -12.78 -17.82 -5.80
CA MET A 213 -12.01 -18.27 -4.64
C MET A 213 -12.12 -17.30 -3.46
N PRO A 214 -12.00 -17.79 -2.21
CA PRO A 214 -12.03 -16.93 -1.04
C PRO A 214 -10.82 -15.99 -1.03
N THR A 215 -11.10 -14.70 -0.83
CA THR A 215 -10.06 -13.67 -0.65
C THR A 215 -9.16 -14.03 0.52
N ARG A 216 -7.85 -13.96 0.30
CA ARG A 216 -6.84 -14.14 1.36
C ARG A 216 -6.25 -12.79 1.71
N ILE A 217 -6.11 -12.53 2.99
CA ILE A 217 -5.61 -11.26 3.51
C ILE A 217 -4.50 -11.54 4.50
N TRP A 218 -3.36 -10.92 4.25
CA TRP A 218 -2.31 -10.74 5.25
C TRP A 218 -2.28 -9.27 5.65
N ALA A 219 -2.06 -8.97 6.93
CA ALA A 219 -1.94 -7.62 7.43
C ALA A 219 -0.88 -7.53 8.53
N GLY A 220 -0.14 -6.42 8.53
CA GLY A 220 0.86 -6.08 9.53
C GLY A 220 0.74 -4.62 9.96
N MET A 221 1.14 -4.34 11.19
CA MET A 221 1.16 -3.01 11.78
C MET A 221 2.47 -2.80 12.52
N TRP A 222 3.02 -1.59 12.41
CA TRP A 222 4.23 -1.18 13.09
C TRP A 222 4.08 0.24 13.64
N SER A 223 4.76 0.47 14.76
CA SER A 223 4.91 1.78 15.37
C SER A 223 6.39 2.11 15.52
N VAL A 224 6.74 3.39 15.41
CA VAL A 224 8.10 3.88 15.60
C VAL A 224 8.14 4.85 16.77
N LYS A 225 9.13 4.68 17.65
CA LYS A 225 9.45 5.65 18.70
C LYS A 225 10.96 5.69 18.94
N ASP A 226 11.53 6.88 18.99
CA ASP A 226 12.95 7.11 19.30
C ASP A 226 13.89 6.29 18.40
N ASP A 227 13.60 6.27 17.10
CA ASP A 227 14.33 5.49 16.09
C ASP A 227 14.32 3.96 16.33
N ARG A 228 13.32 3.47 17.07
CA ARG A 228 13.08 2.02 17.24
C ARG A 228 11.77 1.62 16.58
N LEU A 229 11.83 0.49 15.88
CA LEU A 229 10.68 -0.10 15.21
C LEU A 229 10.05 -1.17 16.10
N TYR A 230 8.73 -1.16 16.21
CA TYR A 230 7.96 -2.15 16.95
C TYR A 230 6.90 -2.77 16.04
N SER A 231 6.86 -4.10 15.98
CA SER A 231 5.73 -4.82 15.39
C SER A 231 4.58 -4.85 16.39
N VAL A 232 3.40 -4.46 15.92
CA VAL A 232 2.15 -4.47 16.69
C VAL A 232 1.33 -5.67 16.24
N THR A 233 1.04 -6.59 17.16
CA THR A 233 0.17 -7.73 16.89
C THR A 233 -0.99 -7.74 17.86
N THR A 234 -2.20 -7.99 17.35
CA THR A 234 -3.39 -8.15 18.17
C THR A 234 -3.80 -9.62 18.13
N ARG A 235 -4.01 -10.21 19.30
CA ARG A 235 -4.61 -11.53 19.44
C ARG A 235 -6.06 -11.35 19.84
N VAL A 236 -6.96 -11.74 18.95
CA VAL A 236 -8.40 -11.80 19.25
C VAL A 236 -8.67 -13.13 19.94
N SER A 237 -8.75 -13.09 21.26
CA SER A 237 -9.16 -14.20 22.14
C SER A 237 -10.22 -13.72 23.13
N GLU A 238 -10.73 -14.60 24.00
CA GLU A 238 -11.66 -14.23 25.09
C GLU A 238 -11.13 -13.04 25.92
N THR A 239 -9.81 -12.95 26.08
CA THR A 239 -9.08 -11.75 26.51
C THR A 239 -8.27 -11.22 25.33
N PRO A 240 -8.67 -10.13 24.67
CA PRO A 240 -7.87 -9.54 23.61
C PRO A 240 -6.53 -9.05 24.16
N GLU A 241 -5.44 -9.37 23.45
CA GLU A 241 -4.08 -8.96 23.80
C GLU A 241 -3.46 -8.15 22.67
N LEU A 242 -2.81 -7.03 23.01
CA LEU A 242 -1.92 -6.32 22.12
C LEU A 242 -0.48 -6.62 22.51
N ARG A 243 0.35 -7.06 21.56
CA ARG A 243 1.77 -7.36 21.78
C ARG A 243 2.62 -6.42 20.95
N LEU A 244 3.53 -5.74 21.62
CA LEU A 244 4.55 -4.92 21.00
C LEU A 244 5.85 -5.69 21.04
N THR A 245 6.46 -5.90 19.87
CA THR A 245 7.74 -6.59 19.72
C THR A 245 8.73 -5.64 19.08
N GLU A 246 9.85 -5.32 19.76
CA GLU A 246 10.93 -4.56 19.12
C GLU A 246 11.55 -5.43 18.00
N VAL A 247 11.73 -4.84 16.83
CA VAL A 247 12.13 -5.55 15.61
C VAL A 247 13.19 -4.75 14.86
N PRO A 248 14.08 -5.41 14.11
CA PRO A 248 15.14 -4.70 13.42
C PRO A 248 14.61 -3.80 12.30
N ALA A 249 15.35 -2.75 12.00
CA ALA A 249 15.23 -2.02 10.75
C ALA A 249 15.23 -3.01 9.56
N GLY A 250 14.28 -2.84 8.64
CA GLY A 250 14.09 -3.75 7.50
C GLY A 250 13.06 -4.85 7.72
N HIS A 251 12.46 -4.96 8.91
CA HIS A 251 11.42 -5.95 9.17
C HIS A 251 10.17 -5.72 8.30
N ILE A 252 9.72 -4.47 8.14
CA ILE A 252 8.58 -4.12 7.28
C ILE A 252 8.78 -4.64 5.85
N ALA A 253 9.97 -4.39 5.30
CA ALA A 253 10.35 -4.84 3.97
C ALA A 253 10.35 -6.36 3.84
N ASN A 254 10.89 -7.07 4.85
CA ASN A 254 10.89 -8.53 4.90
C ASN A 254 9.46 -9.09 4.91
N GLU A 255 8.59 -8.54 5.76
CA GLU A 255 7.21 -8.99 5.89
C GLU A 255 6.40 -8.75 4.63
N LEU A 256 6.59 -7.59 3.97
CA LEU A 256 5.96 -7.33 2.68
C LEU A 256 6.37 -8.37 1.64
N VAL A 257 7.68 -8.63 1.50
CA VAL A 257 8.19 -9.61 0.53
C VAL A 257 7.66 -11.01 0.86
N PHE A 258 7.68 -11.39 2.12
CA PHE A 258 7.12 -12.67 2.58
C PHE A 258 5.64 -12.82 2.22
N ALA A 259 4.83 -11.79 2.51
CA ALA A 259 3.40 -11.79 2.22
C ALA A 259 3.10 -11.84 0.71
N VAL A 260 3.87 -11.13 -0.11
CA VAL A 260 3.75 -11.17 -1.58
C VAL A 260 4.13 -12.54 -2.13
N VAL A 261 5.23 -13.15 -1.65
CA VAL A 261 5.60 -14.53 -2.04
C VAL A 261 4.49 -15.51 -1.66
N GLY A 262 3.96 -15.43 -0.44
CA GLY A 262 2.84 -16.26 -0.01
C GLY A 262 1.56 -16.06 -0.83
N ALA A 263 1.31 -14.83 -1.32
CA ALA A 263 0.22 -14.54 -2.22
C ALA A 263 0.38 -15.21 -3.60
N HIS A 264 1.59 -15.24 -4.15
CA HIS A 264 1.88 -15.99 -5.39
C HIS A 264 1.71 -17.49 -5.21
N ASP A 265 2.22 -18.05 -4.11
CA ASP A 265 2.07 -19.47 -3.81
C ASP A 265 0.58 -19.85 -3.69
N ALA A 266 -0.23 -18.99 -3.08
CA ALA A 266 -1.67 -19.16 -3.01
C ALA A 266 -2.34 -19.17 -4.39
N LEU A 267 -1.98 -18.25 -5.28
CA LEU A 267 -2.50 -18.21 -6.65
C LEU A 267 -2.08 -19.44 -7.46
N ALA A 268 -0.81 -19.84 -7.35
CA ALA A 268 -0.27 -21.00 -8.03
C ALA A 268 -0.91 -22.32 -7.55
N ALA A 269 -1.25 -22.42 -6.26
CA ALA A 269 -1.99 -23.55 -5.73
C ALA A 269 -3.43 -23.60 -6.27
N ALA A 270 -4.13 -22.47 -6.29
CA ALA A 270 -5.51 -22.39 -6.77
C ALA A 270 -5.64 -22.75 -8.26
N GLN A 271 -4.71 -22.29 -9.11
CA GLN A 271 -4.69 -22.64 -10.54
C GLN A 271 -4.50 -24.15 -10.79
N LYS A 272 -3.79 -24.85 -9.91
CA LYS A 272 -3.61 -26.31 -10.00
C LYS A 272 -4.87 -27.08 -9.58
N GLU A 273 -5.72 -26.49 -8.74
CA GLU A 273 -6.99 -27.09 -8.31
C GLU A 273 -8.06 -26.95 -9.39
N GLU A 274 -8.13 -25.81 -10.09
CA GLU A 274 -9.05 -25.60 -11.22
C GLU A 274 -8.73 -26.48 -12.45
N ALA A 275 -7.47 -26.88 -12.62
CA ALA A 275 -7.02 -27.69 -13.75
C ALA A 275 -7.25 -29.21 -13.57
N LYS A 276 -7.80 -29.64 -12.42
CA LYS A 276 -8.12 -31.05 -12.11
C LYS A 276 -9.62 -31.32 -12.26
#